data_AF-A0A6N7H6G1-F1
#
_entry.id   AF-A0A6N7H6G1-F1
#
_cell.length_a   1.000
_cell.length_b   1.000
_cell.length_c   1.000
_cell.angle_alpha   90.00
_cell.angle_beta   90.00
_cell.angle_gamma   90.00
#
_symmetry.space_group_name_H-M   'P 1'
#
loop_
_entity.id
_entity.type
_entity.pdbx_description
1 polymer ?
#
loop_
_entity_poly.entity_id
_entity_poly.type
_entity_poly.pdbx_seq_one_letter_code
_entity_poly.pdbx_strand_id
1 'polypeptide(L)'
;MLRRARARWRVVADASRLPVAEGSATAVVIGDAPLFAGEVTRVLADGGVVVWSNALGADAPHHVPVDTVVRALADADGREWDAVTAEAGWGLWAVLRRA
;
A
#
# COMPACT_ATOMS: atom_id res chain seq x y z
N MET A 1 -3.75 -17.40 -2.19
CA MET A 1 -2.51 -17.11 -1.41
C MET A 1 -2.68 -17.20 0.11
N LEU A 2 -3.76 -16.68 0.72
CA LEU A 2 -3.92 -16.63 2.19
C LEU A 2 -3.93 -17.97 2.95
N ARG A 3 -4.40 -19.08 2.34
CA ARG A 3 -4.37 -20.42 2.98
C ARG A 3 -2.95 -20.89 3.34
N ARG A 4 -1.93 -20.42 2.63
CA ARG A 4 -0.51 -20.77 2.86
C ARG A 4 0.26 -19.69 3.63
N ALA A 5 -0.37 -18.55 3.94
CA ALA A 5 0.28 -17.49 4.71
C ALA A 5 0.56 -17.98 6.14
N ARG A 6 1.81 -17.81 6.60
CA ARG A 6 2.25 -18.14 7.97
C ARG A 6 1.88 -17.05 9.00
N ALA A 7 1.14 -16.03 8.58
CA ALA A 7 0.71 -14.96 9.47
C ALA A 7 -0.16 -15.51 10.60
N ARG A 8 0.13 -15.09 11.83
CA ARG A 8 -0.65 -15.45 13.03
C ARG A 8 -2.13 -15.09 12.88
N TRP A 9 -2.40 -13.95 12.22
CA TRP A 9 -3.74 -13.44 11.97
C TRP A 9 -4.02 -13.42 10.47
N ARG A 10 -5.20 -13.92 10.09
CA ARG A 10 -5.72 -13.88 8.72
C ARG A 10 -7.18 -13.50 8.81
N VAL A 11 -7.56 -12.45 8.10
CA VAL A 11 -8.92 -11.90 8.15
C VAL A 11 -9.48 -11.88 6.74
N VAL A 12 -10.75 -12.26 6.61
CA VAL A 12 -11.52 -12.01 5.39
C VAL A 12 -12.30 -10.73 5.64
N ALA A 13 -11.98 -9.68 4.90
CA ALA A 13 -12.60 -8.37 5.03
C ALA A 13 -12.61 -7.65 3.68
N ASP A 14 -13.44 -6.62 3.59
CA ASP A 14 -13.38 -5.63 2.52
C ASP A 14 -12.15 -4.75 2.74
N ALA A 15 -11.28 -4.69 1.73
CA ALA A 15 -10.04 -3.91 1.81
C ALA A 15 -10.29 -2.39 1.82
N SER A 16 -11.49 -1.93 1.46
CA SER A 16 -11.91 -0.54 1.62
C SER A 16 -12.38 -0.20 3.04
N ARG A 17 -12.56 -1.20 3.91
CA ARG A 17 -13.05 -1.08 5.30
C ARG A 17 -12.46 -2.18 6.21
N LEU A 18 -11.17 -2.07 6.50
CA LEU A 18 -10.43 -3.02 7.31
C LEU A 18 -10.91 -3.00 8.77
N PRO A 19 -11.05 -4.17 9.41
CA PRO A 19 -11.47 -4.30 10.80
C PRO A 19 -10.28 -4.09 11.76
N VAL A 20 -9.54 -3.00 11.58
CA VAL A 20 -8.42 -2.59 12.43
C VAL A 20 -8.56 -1.13 12.84
N ALA A 21 -8.00 -0.80 13.99
CA ALA A 21 -8.07 0.54 14.55
C ALA A 21 -7.29 1.55 13.68
N GLU A 22 -7.71 2.81 13.75
CA GLU A 22 -6.98 3.93 13.18
C GLU A 22 -5.55 3.99 13.74
N GLY A 23 -4.57 4.32 12.90
CA GLY A 23 -3.17 4.46 13.30
C GLY A 23 -2.52 3.20 13.88
N SER A 24 -3.09 2.02 13.67
CA SER A 24 -2.61 0.77 14.30
C SER A 24 -1.54 0.03 13.49
N ALA A 25 -1.34 0.39 12.22
CA ALA A 25 -0.38 -0.27 11.34
C ALA A 25 0.89 0.57 11.17
N THR A 26 2.03 0.05 11.60
CA THR A 26 3.34 0.66 11.31
C THR A 26 3.79 0.43 9.87
N ALA A 27 3.18 -0.54 9.17
CA ALA A 27 3.40 -0.80 7.77
C ALA A 27 2.11 -1.34 7.11
N VAL A 28 1.80 -0.84 5.91
CA VAL A 28 0.74 -1.37 5.05
C VAL A 28 1.39 -1.85 3.74
N VAL A 29 1.24 -3.13 3.41
CA VAL A 29 1.82 -3.73 2.20
C VAL A 29 0.70 -4.07 1.23
N ILE A 30 0.76 -3.52 0.03
CA ILE A 30 -0.21 -3.71 -1.04
C ILE A 30 0.54 -4.30 -2.23
N GLY A 31 0.20 -5.55 -2.56
CA GLY A 31 0.83 -6.30 -3.65
C GLY A 31 -0.22 -6.72 -4.68
N ASP A 32 -0.05 -6.30 -5.93
CA ASP A 32 -0.93 -6.64 -7.07
C ASP A 32 -2.42 -6.46 -6.73
N ALA A 33 -2.77 -5.35 -6.09
CA ALA A 33 -4.12 -5.07 -5.58
C ALA A 33 -4.51 -3.58 -5.70
N PRO A 34 -5.81 -3.26 -5.75
CA PRO A 34 -6.28 -1.87 -5.77
C PRO A 34 -5.86 -1.09 -4.52
N LEU A 35 -5.61 0.21 -4.71
CA LEU A 35 -5.35 1.15 -3.61
C LEU A 35 -6.65 1.74 -3.08
N PHE A 36 -6.92 1.55 -1.79
CA PHE A 36 -7.98 2.28 -1.06
C PHE A 36 -7.34 3.34 -0.18
N ALA A 37 -6.94 4.46 -0.80
CA ALA A 37 -6.05 5.45 -0.16
C ALA A 37 -6.56 5.95 1.20
N GLY A 38 -7.83 6.35 1.31
CA GLY A 38 -8.41 6.81 2.57
C GLY A 38 -8.41 5.74 3.68
N GLU A 39 -8.55 4.48 3.31
CA GLU A 39 -8.50 3.38 4.27
C GLU A 39 -7.06 3.07 4.70
N VAL A 40 -6.11 3.12 3.75
CA VAL A 40 -4.68 2.97 4.00
C VAL A 40 -4.19 4.08 4.93
N THR A 41 -4.50 5.34 4.63
CA THR A 41 -4.05 6.48 5.44
C THR A 41 -4.67 6.47 6.83
N ARG A 42 -5.93 6.03 6.97
CA ARG A 42 -6.60 5.85 8.26
C ARG A 42 -5.90 4.83 9.15
N VAL A 43 -5.59 3.64 8.63
CA VAL A 43 -4.99 2.59 9.47
C VAL A 43 -3.50 2.79 9.73
N LEU A 44 -2.82 3.59 8.90
CA LEU A 44 -1.39 3.82 8.99
C LEU A 44 -1.04 4.75 10.16
N ALA A 45 -0.23 4.24 11.08
CA ALA A 45 0.33 4.98 12.21
C ALA A 45 1.13 6.22 11.75
N ASP A 46 1.28 7.21 12.64
CA ASP A 46 2.25 8.27 12.44
C ASP A 46 3.67 7.65 12.35
N GLY A 47 4.44 8.10 11.36
CA GLY A 47 5.75 7.50 11.02
C GLY A 47 5.67 6.13 10.34
N GLY A 48 4.47 5.60 10.06
CA GLY A 48 4.28 4.36 9.33
C GLY A 48 4.68 4.44 7.86
N VAL A 49 4.83 3.27 7.23
CA VAL A 49 5.22 3.16 5.81
C VAL A 49 4.17 2.44 4.97
N VAL A 50 4.02 2.83 3.71
CA VAL A 50 3.26 2.07 2.72
C VAL A 50 4.25 1.39 1.77
N VAL A 51 4.09 0.10 1.53
CA VAL A 51 4.84 -0.65 0.53
C VAL A 51 3.90 -0.97 -0.61
N TRP A 52 4.18 -0.42 -1.78
CA TRP A 52 3.47 -0.67 -3.03
C TRP A 52 4.30 -1.62 -3.87
N SER A 53 3.73 -2.76 -4.28
CA SER A 53 4.45 -3.78 -5.04
C SER A 53 3.60 -4.30 -6.20
N ASN A 54 4.20 -4.34 -7.39
CA ASN A 54 3.60 -4.92 -8.59
C ASN A 54 4.57 -5.94 -9.20
N ALA A 55 4.13 -7.19 -9.32
CA ALA A 55 4.99 -8.29 -9.76
C ALA A 55 5.42 -8.19 -11.23
N LEU A 56 4.58 -7.57 -12.07
CA LEU A 56 4.85 -7.33 -13.50
C LEU A 56 5.16 -5.86 -13.81
N GLY A 57 5.37 -5.03 -12.78
CA GLY A 57 5.74 -3.63 -12.98
C GLY A 57 4.75 -2.92 -13.91
N ALA A 58 5.28 -2.26 -14.95
CA ALA A 58 4.49 -1.54 -15.97
C ALA A 58 3.70 -2.45 -16.93
N ASP A 59 4.08 -3.73 -17.03
CA ASP A 59 3.41 -4.71 -17.89
C ASP A 59 2.16 -5.31 -17.23
N ALA A 60 1.90 -5.00 -15.95
CA ALA A 60 0.68 -5.41 -15.27
C ALA A 60 -0.56 -4.73 -15.90
N PRO A 61 -1.64 -5.45 -16.22
CA PRO A 61 -2.87 -4.85 -16.76
C PRO A 61 -3.51 -3.80 -15.84
N HIS A 62 -3.21 -3.86 -14.55
CA HIS A 62 -3.68 -2.96 -13.50
C HIS A 62 -2.54 -2.07 -12.97
N HIS A 63 -1.47 -1.88 -13.75
CA HIS A 63 -0.36 -1.04 -13.35
C HIS A 63 -0.85 0.37 -13.01
N VAL A 64 -0.47 0.82 -11.81
CA VAL A 64 -0.67 2.20 -11.38
C VAL A 64 0.72 2.84 -11.22
N PRO A 65 1.02 3.94 -11.94
CA PRO A 65 2.28 4.67 -11.76
C PRO A 65 2.46 5.12 -10.31
N VAL A 66 3.69 5.09 -9.79
CA VAL A 66 3.97 5.46 -8.40
C VAL A 66 3.55 6.90 -8.08
N ASP A 67 3.73 7.83 -9.02
CA ASP A 67 3.28 9.22 -8.84
C ASP A 67 1.75 9.33 -8.66
N THR A 68 0.98 8.45 -9.32
CA THR A 68 -0.47 8.38 -9.13
C THR A 68 -0.81 7.84 -7.73
N VAL A 69 -0.04 6.87 -7.23
CA VAL A 69 -0.17 6.35 -5.86
C VAL A 69 0.13 7.43 -4.83
N VAL A 70 1.24 8.16 -5.01
CA VAL A 70 1.64 9.29 -4.15
C VAL A 70 0.54 10.34 -4.08
N ARG A 71 0.03 10.79 -5.25
CA ARG A 71 -1.07 11.77 -5.30
C ARG A 71 -2.32 11.27 -4.61
N ALA A 72 -2.72 10.02 -4.84
CA ALA A 72 -3.90 9.45 -4.22
C ALA A 72 -3.79 9.39 -2.68
N LEU A 73 -2.60 9.10 -2.14
CA LEU A 73 -2.36 9.13 -0.68
C LEU A 73 -2.38 10.57 -0.14
N ALA A 74 -1.73 11.50 -0.83
CA ALA A 74 -1.72 12.92 -0.47
C ALA A 74 -3.14 13.52 -0.48
N ASP A 75 -3.93 13.22 -1.50
CA ASP A 75 -5.34 13.66 -1.60
C ASP A 75 -6.20 13.07 -0.48
N ALA A 76 -5.87 11.88 0.02
CA ALA A 76 -6.65 11.18 1.03
C ALA A 76 -6.44 11.69 2.46
N ASP A 77 -5.24 12.15 2.82
CA ASP A 77 -4.94 12.66 4.17
C ASP A 77 -4.41 14.09 4.24
N GLY A 78 -4.27 14.76 3.08
CA GLY A 78 -3.84 16.15 2.98
C GLY A 78 -2.37 16.38 3.34
N ARG A 79 -1.55 15.32 3.40
CA ARG A 79 -0.12 15.41 3.73
C ARG A 79 0.74 15.23 2.49
N GLU A 80 1.97 15.71 2.56
CA GLU A 80 2.99 15.40 1.56
C GLU A 80 3.53 13.98 1.77
N TRP A 81 3.90 13.34 0.66
CA TRP A 81 4.37 11.98 0.63
C TRP A 81 5.62 11.86 -0.24
N ASP A 82 6.63 11.20 0.32
CA ASP A 82 7.84 10.81 -0.40
C ASP A 82 7.75 9.35 -0.82
N ALA A 83 8.37 9.02 -1.96
CA ALA A 83 8.48 7.65 -2.45
C ALA A 83 9.92 7.32 -2.85
N VAL A 84 10.39 6.15 -2.41
CA VAL A 84 11.62 5.54 -2.92
C VAL A 84 11.23 4.32 -3.75
N THR A 85 11.57 4.34 -5.04
CA THR A 85 11.26 3.28 -5.99
C THR A 85 12.47 2.37 -6.24
N ALA A 86 12.20 1.11 -6.57
CA ALA A 86 13.20 0.18 -7.05
C ALA A 86 12.55 -0.93 -7.90
N GLU A 87 13.38 -1.63 -8.66
CA GLU A 87 12.95 -2.65 -9.62
C GLU A 87 13.84 -3.90 -9.47
N ALA A 88 13.26 -5.07 -9.76
CA ALA A 88 14.01 -6.32 -9.89
C ALA A 88 13.34 -7.23 -10.91
N GLY A 89 14.09 -7.57 -11.96
CA GLY A 89 13.53 -8.30 -13.10
C GLY A 89 12.40 -7.50 -13.72
N TRP A 90 11.18 -8.04 -13.66
CA TRP A 90 9.97 -7.41 -14.21
C TRP A 90 9.12 -6.74 -13.13
N GLY A 91 9.53 -6.83 -11.86
CA GLY A 91 8.79 -6.27 -10.73
C GLY A 91 9.23 -4.86 -10.39
N LEU A 92 8.26 -4.05 -9.94
CA LEU A 92 8.49 -2.72 -9.38
C LEU A 92 7.96 -2.69 -7.95
N TRP A 93 8.69 -2.02 -7.05
CA TRP A 93 8.16 -1.64 -5.75
C TRP A 93 8.52 -0.21 -5.38
N ALA A 94 7.71 0.36 -4.49
CA ALA A 94 7.94 1.65 -3.88
C ALA A 94 7.69 1.57 -2.37
N VAL A 95 8.52 2.27 -1.61
CA VAL A 95 8.27 2.55 -0.19
C VAL A 95 7.87 4.00 -0.07
N LEU A 96 6.66 4.25 0.40
CA LEU A 96 6.10 5.58 0.56
C LEU A 96 6.00 5.94 2.05
N ARG A 97 6.31 7.19 2.37
CA ARG A 97 6.24 7.77 3.72
C ARG A 97 5.64 9.16 3.66
N ARG A 98 4.92 9.54 4.72
CA ARG A 98 4.57 10.95 4.96
C ARG A 98 5.87 11.74 5.17
N ALA A 99 5.99 12.89 4.53
CA ALA A 99 7.13 13.81 4.68
C ALA A 99 7.12 14.51 6.06
#